data_AF-A0A4T0FXK1-F1
#
_entry.id   AF-A0A4T0FXK1-F1
#
_cell.length_a   1.000
_cell.length_b   1.000
_cell.length_c   1.000
_cell.angle_alpha   90.00
_cell.angle_beta   90.00
_cell.angle_gamma   90.00
#
_symmetry.space_group_name_H-M   'P 1'
#
loop_
_entity.id
_entity.type
_entity.pdbx_description
1 polymer ?
#
loop_
_entity_poly.entity_id
_entity_poly.type
_entity_poly.pdbx_seq_one_letter_code
_entity_poly.pdbx_strand_id
1 'polypeptide(L)' 'MNQGLCGKQVTIQNTSTGQTATATVQDTCPGCSAGSLDLSPSVFNQLGDASQGTLPINYWYN' A
#
# COMPACT_ATOMS: atom_id res chain seq x y z
N MET A 1 -7.77 11.81 -7.60
CA MET A 1 -6.43 12.17 -7.12
C MET A 1 -6.49 13.39 -6.22
N ASN A 2 -6.25 13.23 -4.93
CA ASN A 2 -5.82 14.36 -4.11
C ASN A 2 -4.38 14.68 -4.53
N GLN A 3 -4.20 15.73 -5.34
CA GLN A 3 -2.92 16.04 -6.00
C GLN A 3 -1.76 16.19 -5.00
N GLY A 4 -2.02 16.55 -3.74
CA GLY A 4 -1.00 16.71 -2.71
C GLY A 4 -0.35 15.42 -2.22
N LEU A 5 -0.89 14.25 -2.57
CA LEU A 5 -0.36 12.95 -2.18
C LEU A 5 0.56 12.34 -3.23
N CYS A 6 0.43 12.72 -4.50
CA CYS A 6 1.29 12.18 -5.55
C CYS A 6 2.77 12.53 -5.26
N GLY A 7 3.65 11.54 -5.38
CA GLY A 7 5.07 11.68 -5.05
C GLY A 7 5.40 11.60 -3.56
N LYS A 8 4.40 11.56 -2.65
CA LYS A 8 4.65 11.29 -1.23
C LYS A 8 5.04 9.83 -1.02
N GLN A 9 5.85 9.60 0.00
CA GLN A 9 6.17 8.25 0.45
C GLN A 9 5.24 7.83 1.58
N VAL A 10 4.88 6.56 1.56
CA VAL A 10 4.07 5.90 2.59
C VAL A 10 4.81 4.65 3.04
N THR A 11 4.86 4.45 4.36
CA THR A 11 5.29 3.17 4.93
C THR A 11 4.04 2.33 5.18
N ILE A 12 4.07 1.11 4.68
CA ILE A 12 2.97 0.14 4.75
C ILE A 12 3.45 -1.01 5.62
N GLN A 13 2.62 -1.45 6.56
CA GLN A 13 2.87 -2.59 7.42
C GLN A 13 1.77 -3.64 7.22
N ASN A 14 2.15 -4.88 6.93
CA ASN A 14 1.24 -6.01 7.04
C ASN A 14 1.05 -6.33 8.53
N THR A 15 -0.17 -6.16 9.04
CA THR A 15 -0.46 -6.32 10.48
C THR A 15 -0.48 -7.78 10.93
N SER A 16 -0.60 -8.74 10.00
CA SER A 16 -0.53 -10.17 10.31
C SER A 16 0.90 -10.68 10.42
N THR A 17 1.85 -10.13 9.65
CA THR A 17 3.24 -10.62 9.63
C THR A 17 4.24 -9.66 10.27
N GLY A 18 3.87 -8.39 10.44
CA GLY A 18 4.75 -7.33 10.89
C GLY A 18 5.71 -6.79 9.81
N GLN A 19 5.71 -7.38 8.61
CA GLN A 19 6.55 -6.93 7.50
C GLN A 19 6.18 -5.51 7.05
N THR A 20 7.17 -4.73 6.65
CA THR A 20 6.99 -3.36 6.19
C THR A 20 7.60 -3.12 4.82
N ALA A 21 7.00 -2.20 4.06
CA ALA A 21 7.49 -1.75 2.78
C ALA A 21 7.23 -0.25 2.62
N THR A 22 8.14 0.45 1.97
CA THR A 22 7.96 1.86 1.61
C THR A 22 7.64 1.98 0.14
N ALA A 23 6.62 2.77 -0.18
CA ALA A 23 6.21 3.02 -1.56
C ALA A 23 5.95 4.51 -1.80
N THR A 24 6.06 4.92 -3.06
CA THR A 24 5.70 6.27 -3.50
C THR A 24 4.29 6.23 -4.09
N VAL A 25 3.43 7.14 -3.64
CA VAL A 25 2.07 7.28 -4.19
C VAL A 25 2.16 7.82 -5.63
N GLN A 26 1.66 7.06 -6.59
CA GLN A 26 1.70 7.41 -8.01
C GLN A 26 0.31 7.67 -8.59
N ASP A 27 -0.72 6.98 -8.09
CA ASP A 27 -2.08 7.07 -8.64
C ASP A 27 -3.16 6.92 -7.56
N THR A 28 -4.41 7.19 -7.94
CA THR A 28 -5.61 6.92 -7.15
C THR A 28 -6.34 5.72 -7.71
N CYS A 29 -6.86 4.86 -6.84
CA CYS A 29 -7.78 3.78 -7.21
C CYS A 29 -9.22 4.18 -6.84
N PRO A 30 -10.07 4.66 -7.78
CA PRO A 30 -11.43 5.10 -7.45
C PRO A 30 -12.39 3.96 -7.07
N GLY A 31 -12.09 2.74 -7.50
CA GLY A 31 -12.87 1.54 -7.18
C GLY A 31 -12.47 0.86 -5.88
N CYS A 32 -11.39 1.31 -5.24
CA CYS A 32 -10.92 0.72 -3.99
C CYS A 32 -11.74 1.25 -2.81
N SER A 33 -11.90 0.41 -1.80
CA SER A 33 -12.55 0.84 -0.54
C SER A 33 -11.74 1.95 0.13
N ALA A 34 -12.42 2.81 0.88
CA ALA A 34 -11.76 3.90 1.61
C ALA A 34 -10.69 3.34 2.55
N GLY A 35 -9.46 3.87 2.44
CA GLY A 35 -8.31 3.41 3.22
C GLY A 35 -7.62 2.14 2.68
N SER A 36 -8.05 1.60 1.53
CA SER A 36 -7.30 0.54 0.84
C SER A 36 -6.22 1.13 -0.07
N LEU A 37 -5.12 0.39 -0.23
CA LEU A 37 -4.05 0.70 -1.18
C LEU A 37 -4.00 -0.39 -2.26
N ASP A 38 -3.92 0.02 -3.53
CA ASP A 38 -3.64 -0.89 -4.63
C ASP A 38 -2.14 -0.88 -4.90
N LEU A 39 -1.47 -1.96 -4.53
CA LEU A 39 -0.01 -2.03 -4.49
C LEU A 39 0.52 -2.60 -5.80
N SER A 40 1.64 -2.06 -6.29
CA SER A 40 2.37 -2.73 -7.35
C SER A 40 2.81 -4.13 -6.88
N PRO A 41 2.95 -5.12 -7.78
CA PRO A 41 3.39 -6.46 -7.40
C PRO A 41 4.71 -6.47 -6.62
N SER A 42 5.63 -5.55 -6.95
CA SER A 42 6.92 -5.40 -6.26
C SER A 42 6.79 -4.96 -4.79
N VAL A 43 5.81 -4.11 -4.46
CA VAL A 43 5.56 -3.68 -3.07
C VAL A 43 4.78 -4.76 -2.33
N PHE A 44 3.78 -5.37 -2.99
CA PHE A 44 2.98 -6.44 -2.40
C PHE A 44 3.86 -7.63 -1.99
N ASN A 45 4.79 -8.05 -2.85
CA ASN A 45 5.69 -9.19 -2.59
C ASN A 45 6.68 -8.96 -1.44
N GLN A 46 6.85 -7.72 -0.98
CA GLN A 46 7.63 -7.41 0.24
C GLN A 46 6.81 -7.57 1.53
N LEU A 47 5.48 -7.62 1.40
CA LEU A 47 4.54 -7.66 2.52
C LEU A 47 3.88 -9.04 2.69
N GLY A 48 3.77 -9.82 1.62
CA GLY A 48 3.11 -11.13 1.60
C GLY A 48 3.19 -11.82 0.25
N ASP A 49 2.50 -12.96 0.12
CA ASP A 49 2.47 -13.76 -1.10
C ASP A 49 1.32 -13.31 -2.01
N ALA A 50 1.58 -13.05 -3.29
CA ALA A 50 0.58 -12.58 -4.24
C ALA A 50 -0.67 -13.49 -4.35
N SER A 51 -0.56 -14.78 -4.03
CA SER A 51 -1.71 -15.70 -3.98
C SER A 51 -2.74 -15.36 -2.90
N GLN A 52 -2.37 -14.56 -1.90
CA GLN A 52 -3.29 -14.08 -0.87
C GLN A 52 -4.27 -13.02 -1.41
N GLY A 53 -3.91 -12.34 -2.50
CA GLY A 53 -4.71 -11.31 -3.18
C GLY A 53 -4.84 -9.99 -2.40
N THR A 54 -5.17 -10.05 -1.11
CA THR A 54 -5.29 -8.89 -0.22
C THR A 54 -4.61 -9.15 1.11
N LEU A 55 -4.00 -8.12 1.69
CA LEU A 55 -3.33 -8.20 2.99
C LEU A 55 -3.98 -7.21 3.97
N PRO A 56 -4.11 -7.57 5.25
CA PRO A 56 -4.47 -6.61 6.28
C PRO A 56 -3.29 -5.67 6.52
N ILE A 57 -3.51 -4.36 6.35
CA ILE A 57 -2.44 -3.36 6.42
C ILE A 57 -2.77 -2.22 7.38
N ASN A 58 -1.71 -1.62 7.92
CA ASN A 58 -1.70 -0.26 8.44
C ASN A 58 -0.68 0.55 7.63
N TYR A 59 -0.86 1.87 7.50
CA TYR A 59 0.10 2.70 6.80
C TYR A 59 0.12 4.14 7.32
N TRP A 60 1.26 4.81 7.13
CA TRP A 60 1.45 6.21 7.50
C TRP A 60 2.36 6.91 6.49
N TYR A 61 2.12 8.21 6.28
CA TYR A 61 2.99 9.03 5.44
C TYR A 61 4.31 9.30 6.16
N ASN A 62 5.39 9.33 5.39
CA ASN A 62 6.72 9.69 5.87
C ASN A 62 6.92 11.21 5.92
#